data_AF-A0A846PFZ8-F1
#
_entry.id   AF-A0A846PFZ8-F1
#
_cell.length_a   1.000
_cell.length_b   1.000
_cell.length_c   1.000
_cell.angle_alpha   90.00
_cell.angle_beta   90.00
_cell.angle_gamma   90.00
#
_symmetry.space_group_name_H-M   'P 1'
#
loop_
_entity.id
_entity.type
_entity.pdbx_description
1 polymer ?
#
loop_
_entity_poly.entity_id
_entity_poly.type
_entity_poly.pdbx_seq_one_letter_code
_entity_poly.pdbx_strand_id
1 'polypeptide(L)'
;QILFMLLFYVYGSIPFAFIFAYITKGERIYEKRTKNVGVANAFLVGGLTAGFLTVAGESSKALFPLLIARYFFNNDLTTSLILILSASLGTSFPIFLKGKGGMGSTILIWTLLILAPLSAFVLAAVWGLSFKITGDSYRSSLIQNFSLPVVLFITTASIPLSLFGLLKSVIFITRFDRTRDEIARLSLGKNGMPISARKAIFPSRNYIVNLADAKQDSQTGKRATSLRFLVKNGFRVPKSHVCGFAAYEQYLQGKKEVLGDLRREIELLTDTNIPYSVVPSPSI
;
A
#
# COMPACT_ATOMS: atom_id res chain seq x y z
N GLN A 1 -26.44 14.95 -20.16
CA GLN A 1 -25.75 13.77 -19.57
C GLN A 1 -24.44 13.43 -20.29
N ILE A 2 -24.41 13.26 -21.62
CA ILE A 2 -23.19 12.86 -22.37
C ILE A 2 -21.99 13.79 -22.13
N LEU A 3 -22.19 15.12 -22.19
CA LEU A 3 -21.12 16.08 -21.91
C LEU A 3 -20.50 15.87 -20.52
N PHE A 4 -21.33 15.67 -19.49
CA PHE A 4 -20.85 15.40 -18.14
C PHE A 4 -20.11 14.07 -18.02
N MET A 5 -20.53 13.03 -18.76
CA MET A 5 -19.77 11.77 -18.82
C MET A 5 -18.35 12.00 -19.36
N LEU A 6 -18.22 12.75 -20.46
CA LEU A 6 -16.91 13.08 -21.04
C LEU A 6 -16.06 13.89 -20.07
N LEU A 7 -16.63 14.92 -19.44
CA LEU A 7 -15.95 15.74 -18.44
C LEU A 7 -15.46 14.89 -17.26
N PHE A 8 -16.30 13.98 -16.74
CA PHE A 8 -15.91 13.12 -15.64
C PHE A 8 -14.91 12.03 -16.04
N TYR A 9 -14.93 11.54 -17.29
CA TYR A 9 -13.87 10.69 -17.81
C TYR A 9 -12.52 11.42 -17.86
N VAL A 10 -12.50 12.66 -18.35
CA VAL A 10 -11.28 13.50 -18.35
C VAL A 10 -10.83 13.81 -16.93
N TYR A 11 -11.75 14.16 -16.03
CA TYR A 11 -11.46 14.41 -14.61
C TYR A 11 -10.89 13.16 -13.92
N GLY A 12 -11.53 12.01 -14.13
CA GLY A 12 -11.05 10.72 -13.63
C GLY A 12 -9.66 10.37 -14.14
N SER A 13 -9.33 10.80 -15.37
CA SER A 13 -8.03 10.58 -15.97
C SER A 13 -6.88 11.34 -15.29
N ILE A 14 -7.17 12.38 -14.49
CA ILE A 14 -6.17 13.19 -13.81
C ILE A 14 -5.39 12.32 -12.80
N PRO A 15 -4.06 12.18 -12.94
CA PRO A 15 -3.28 11.26 -12.11
C PRO A 15 -2.79 11.93 -10.83
N PHE A 16 -3.69 12.16 -9.86
CA PHE A 16 -3.38 12.90 -8.62
C PHE A 16 -2.18 12.33 -7.86
N ALA A 17 -2.06 11.00 -7.77
CA ALA A 17 -0.92 10.34 -7.15
C ALA A 17 0.42 10.83 -7.73
N PHE A 18 0.51 10.89 -9.06
CA PHE A 18 1.70 11.35 -9.75
C PHE A 18 1.93 12.85 -9.55
N ILE A 19 0.87 13.66 -9.71
CA ILE A 19 0.95 15.11 -9.56
C ILE A 19 1.50 15.47 -8.18
N PHE A 20 0.91 14.92 -7.12
CA PHE A 20 1.31 15.27 -5.77
C PHE A 20 2.68 14.72 -5.36
N ALA A 21 3.04 13.50 -5.77
CA ALA A 21 4.39 13.01 -5.52
C ALA A 21 5.48 13.78 -6.28
N TYR A 22 5.17 14.25 -7.48
CA TYR A 22 6.07 15.09 -8.25
C TYR A 22 6.22 16.48 -7.61
N ILE A 23 5.13 17.11 -7.18
CA ILE A 23 5.18 18.43 -6.54
C ILE A 23 5.90 18.38 -5.19
N THR A 24 5.69 17.33 -4.38
CA THR A 24 6.29 17.28 -3.03
C THR A 24 7.76 16.87 -3.03
N LYS A 25 8.19 16.00 -3.95
CA LYS A 25 9.55 15.42 -3.92
C LYS A 25 10.27 15.39 -5.27
N GLY A 26 9.69 15.93 -6.33
CA GLY A 26 10.25 15.86 -7.68
C GLY A 26 10.27 14.44 -8.27
N GLU A 27 9.63 13.47 -7.62
CA GLU A 27 9.73 12.07 -8.00
C GLU A 27 8.66 11.67 -9.01
N ARG A 28 9.09 11.05 -10.11
CA ARG A 28 8.19 10.49 -11.12
C ARG A 28 7.75 9.09 -10.70
N ILE A 29 6.52 8.96 -10.21
CA ILE A 29 5.96 7.67 -9.75
C ILE A 29 6.09 6.53 -10.78
N TYR A 30 5.99 6.82 -12.09
CA TYR A 30 6.10 5.77 -13.13
C TYR A 30 7.50 5.20 -13.30
N GLU A 31 8.53 5.93 -12.89
CA GLU A 31 9.93 5.51 -12.98
C GLU A 31 10.35 4.72 -11.75
N LYS A 32 9.51 4.67 -10.70
CA LYS A 32 9.84 4.03 -9.43
C LYS A 32 8.97 2.81 -9.11
N ARG A 33 9.64 1.78 -8.59
CA ARG A 33 9.11 0.53 -7.98
C ARG A 33 8.09 -0.25 -8.80
N THR A 34 6.85 0.21 -8.87
CA THR A 34 5.71 -0.61 -9.36
C THR A 34 5.01 -0.02 -10.58
N LYS A 35 5.42 1.17 -11.03
CA LYS A 35 4.82 1.90 -12.16
C LYS A 35 3.30 2.16 -12.04
N ASN A 36 2.71 1.92 -10.87
CA ASN A 36 1.29 2.11 -10.59
C ASN A 36 1.05 3.47 -9.93
N VAL A 37 -0.10 4.08 -10.17
CA VAL A 37 -0.45 5.46 -9.75
C VAL A 37 -1.46 5.46 -8.61
N GLY A 38 -1.27 4.55 -7.66
CA GLY A 38 -2.15 4.38 -6.51
C GLY A 38 -1.80 5.29 -5.33
N VAL A 39 -2.76 5.42 -4.41
CA VAL A 39 -2.61 6.13 -3.13
C VAL A 39 -1.43 5.56 -2.32
N ALA A 40 -1.31 4.23 -2.23
CA ALA A 40 -0.22 3.59 -1.50
C ALA A 40 1.15 4.04 -2.05
N ASN A 41 1.31 4.09 -3.37
CA ASN A 41 2.55 4.57 -3.98
C ASN A 41 2.79 6.07 -3.73
N ALA A 42 1.75 6.90 -3.67
CA ALA A 42 1.92 8.30 -3.33
C ALA A 42 2.49 8.47 -1.91
N PHE A 43 2.03 7.68 -0.93
CA PHE A 43 2.62 7.65 0.42
C PHE A 43 4.09 7.17 0.39
N LEU A 44 4.36 6.10 -0.36
CA LEU A 44 5.69 5.48 -0.40
C LEU A 44 6.73 6.35 -1.11
N VAL A 45 6.37 6.99 -2.22
CA VAL A 45 7.25 7.77 -3.07
C VAL A 45 7.25 9.24 -2.63
N GLY A 46 6.08 9.86 -2.56
CA GLY A 46 5.90 11.30 -2.28
C GLY A 46 5.84 11.67 -0.79
N GLY A 47 5.76 10.70 0.13
CA GLY A 47 5.65 10.94 1.58
C GLY A 47 4.22 11.19 2.07
N LEU A 48 4.07 11.50 3.36
CA LEU A 48 2.75 11.67 4.01
C LEU A 48 1.91 12.76 3.35
N THR A 49 2.50 13.92 3.06
CA THR A 49 1.79 15.05 2.42
C THR A 49 1.24 14.66 1.05
N ALA A 50 2.04 14.02 0.20
CA ALA A 50 1.58 13.57 -1.11
C ALA A 50 0.50 12.49 -1.00
N GLY A 51 0.64 11.57 -0.06
CA GLY A 51 -0.35 10.53 0.19
C GLY A 51 -1.72 11.09 0.58
N PHE A 52 -1.78 12.00 1.55
CA PHE A 52 -3.04 12.63 1.96
C PHE A 52 -3.68 13.48 0.86
N LEU A 53 -2.88 14.28 0.14
CA LEU A 53 -3.38 15.04 -1.01
C LEU A 53 -3.93 14.10 -2.11
N THR A 54 -3.27 12.96 -2.32
CA THR A 54 -3.75 11.94 -3.26
C THR A 54 -5.05 11.31 -2.80
N VAL A 55 -5.23 11.01 -1.51
CA VAL A 55 -6.51 10.53 -0.97
C VAL A 55 -7.61 11.56 -1.23
N ALA A 56 -7.36 12.84 -0.98
CA ALA A 56 -8.32 13.91 -1.24
C ALA A 56 -8.66 14.00 -2.74
N GLY A 57 -7.66 13.97 -3.62
CA GLY A 57 -7.86 13.98 -5.07
C GLY A 57 -8.64 12.76 -5.57
N GLU A 58 -8.26 11.55 -5.18
CA GLU A 58 -8.92 10.32 -5.64
C GLU A 58 -10.33 10.14 -5.04
N SER A 59 -10.58 10.59 -3.80
CA SER A 59 -11.93 10.60 -3.21
C SER A 59 -12.86 11.62 -3.86
N SER A 60 -12.33 12.78 -4.26
CA SER A 60 -13.11 13.80 -4.98
C SER A 60 -13.69 13.27 -6.31
N LYS A 61 -13.04 12.28 -6.94
CA LYS A 61 -13.54 11.61 -8.16
C LYS A 61 -14.79 10.76 -7.93
N ALA A 62 -15.14 10.45 -6.69
CA ALA A 62 -16.44 9.89 -6.33
C ALA A 62 -17.42 10.99 -5.90
N LEU A 63 -16.96 11.96 -5.12
CA LEU A 63 -17.80 13.03 -4.55
C LEU A 63 -18.34 14.00 -5.59
N PHE A 64 -17.50 14.48 -6.51
CA PHE A 64 -17.90 15.48 -7.51
C PHE A 64 -18.98 14.99 -8.48
N PRO A 65 -18.92 13.76 -9.03
CA PRO A 65 -20.04 13.19 -9.77
C PRO A 65 -21.37 13.24 -9.03
N LEU A 66 -21.37 12.88 -7.74
CA LEU A 66 -22.58 12.91 -6.89
C LEU A 66 -23.11 14.33 -6.68
N LEU A 67 -22.22 15.28 -6.41
CA LEU A 67 -22.60 16.69 -6.27
C LEU A 67 -23.20 17.24 -7.57
N ILE A 68 -22.56 16.97 -8.71
CA ILE A 68 -23.08 17.40 -10.01
C ILE A 68 -24.43 16.75 -10.31
N ALA A 69 -24.60 15.46 -10.02
CA ALA A 69 -25.89 14.80 -10.17
C ALA A 69 -26.98 15.43 -9.29
N ARG A 70 -26.64 15.82 -8.06
CA ARG A 70 -27.56 16.52 -7.16
C ARG A 70 -28.01 17.87 -7.72
N TYR A 71 -27.09 18.70 -8.21
CA TYR A 71 -27.41 20.06 -8.66
C TYR A 71 -28.02 20.14 -10.06
N PHE A 72 -27.58 19.29 -10.99
CA PHE A 72 -27.98 19.37 -12.41
C PHE A 72 -28.97 18.29 -12.84
N PHE A 73 -29.16 17.24 -12.04
CA PHE A 73 -29.98 16.08 -12.41
C PHE A 73 -30.92 15.64 -11.28
N ASN A 74 -31.31 16.56 -10.40
CA ASN A 74 -32.26 16.34 -9.30
C ASN A 74 -31.90 15.12 -8.42
N ASN A 75 -30.59 14.86 -8.25
CA ASN A 75 -30.09 13.73 -7.49
C ASN A 75 -30.55 12.35 -8.02
N ASP A 76 -30.79 12.24 -9.34
CA ASP A 76 -31.09 10.96 -9.98
C ASP A 76 -29.94 9.96 -9.74
N LEU A 77 -30.28 8.82 -9.12
CA LEU A 77 -29.32 7.79 -8.76
C LEU A 77 -28.65 7.19 -10.00
N THR A 78 -29.40 6.97 -11.08
CA THR A 78 -28.87 6.35 -12.30
C THR A 78 -27.83 7.25 -12.94
N THR A 79 -28.13 8.54 -13.09
CA THR A 79 -27.20 9.55 -13.59
C THR A 79 -25.97 9.65 -12.68
N SER A 80 -26.15 9.68 -11.37
CA SER A 80 -25.05 9.69 -10.39
C SER A 80 -24.06 8.54 -10.63
N LEU A 81 -24.58 7.31 -10.76
CA LEU A 81 -23.77 6.11 -10.99
C LEU A 81 -23.07 6.13 -12.36
N ILE A 82 -23.72 6.63 -13.41
CA ILE A 82 -23.13 6.80 -14.74
C ILE A 82 -21.94 7.77 -14.70
N LEU A 83 -22.08 8.91 -14.01
CA LEU A 83 -21.01 9.90 -13.88
C LEU A 83 -19.82 9.34 -13.06
N ILE A 84 -20.09 8.58 -12.00
CA ILE A 84 -19.05 7.89 -11.22
C ILE A 84 -18.35 6.83 -12.07
N LEU A 85 -19.10 6.04 -12.86
CA LEU A 85 -18.52 5.06 -13.78
C LEU A 85 -17.61 5.74 -14.80
N SER A 86 -18.02 6.90 -15.32
CA SER A 86 -17.20 7.69 -16.25
C SER A 86 -15.87 8.12 -15.60
N ALA A 87 -15.91 8.63 -14.36
CA ALA A 87 -14.70 8.96 -13.60
C ALA A 87 -13.84 7.73 -13.26
N SER A 88 -14.48 6.60 -12.96
CA SER A 88 -13.79 5.33 -12.71
C SER A 88 -13.08 4.83 -13.97
N LEU A 89 -13.70 4.92 -15.14
CA LEU A 89 -13.09 4.56 -16.42
C LEU A 89 -11.90 5.45 -16.73
N GLY A 90 -12.00 6.75 -16.48
CA GLY A 90 -10.88 7.68 -16.59
C GLY A 90 -9.71 7.29 -15.67
N THR A 91 -10.00 6.88 -14.44
CA THR A 91 -8.97 6.47 -13.48
C THR A 91 -8.27 5.17 -13.89
N SER A 92 -9.01 4.23 -14.49
CA SER A 92 -8.47 2.95 -14.96
C SER A 92 -7.76 3.04 -16.30
N PHE A 93 -8.25 3.92 -17.19
CA PHE A 93 -7.75 4.16 -18.54
C PHE A 93 -7.48 5.67 -18.77
N PRO A 94 -6.56 6.28 -18.00
CA PRO A 94 -6.30 7.71 -18.06
C PRO A 94 -5.65 8.11 -19.36
N ILE A 95 -6.21 9.15 -19.99
CA ILE A 95 -5.68 9.74 -21.22
C ILE A 95 -4.23 10.22 -21.00
N PHE A 96 -3.99 10.90 -19.89
CA PHE A 96 -2.69 11.52 -19.59
C PHE A 96 -1.56 10.50 -19.39
N LEU A 97 -1.89 9.23 -19.14
CA LEU A 97 -0.92 8.16 -18.91
C LEU A 97 -1.02 7.03 -19.93
N LYS A 98 -1.59 7.30 -21.11
CA LYS A 98 -1.71 6.32 -22.21
C LYS A 98 -2.38 5.02 -21.73
N GLY A 99 -3.44 5.14 -20.91
CA GLY A 99 -4.21 4.00 -20.39
C GLY A 99 -3.56 3.26 -19.21
N LYS A 100 -2.42 3.71 -18.68
CA LYS A 100 -1.74 3.10 -17.52
C LYS A 100 -2.23 3.67 -16.20
N GLY A 101 -3.51 3.44 -15.89
CA GLY A 101 -4.18 3.94 -14.69
C GLY A 101 -4.24 2.95 -13.53
N GLY A 102 -4.84 3.41 -12.43
CA GLY A 102 -5.06 2.65 -11.20
C GLY A 102 -6.35 1.79 -11.23
N MET A 103 -6.60 1.08 -10.14
CA MET A 103 -7.73 0.13 -10.03
C MET A 103 -9.07 0.80 -9.70
N GLY A 104 -9.05 2.09 -9.34
CA GLY A 104 -10.28 2.82 -8.97
C GLY A 104 -10.92 2.33 -7.66
N SER A 105 -10.15 1.72 -6.76
CA SER A 105 -10.63 1.21 -5.47
C SER A 105 -11.08 2.35 -4.55
N THR A 106 -10.37 3.49 -4.53
CA THR A 106 -10.78 4.66 -3.75
C THR A 106 -12.14 5.19 -4.20
N ILE A 107 -12.37 5.30 -5.52
CA ILE A 107 -13.67 5.71 -6.06
C ILE A 107 -14.77 4.76 -5.60
N LEU A 108 -14.54 3.44 -5.66
CA LEU A 108 -15.52 2.45 -5.21
C LEU A 108 -15.83 2.61 -3.71
N ILE A 109 -14.82 2.65 -2.85
CA ILE A 109 -14.99 2.77 -1.40
C ILE A 109 -15.80 4.02 -1.05
N TRP A 110 -15.42 5.18 -1.58
CA TRP A 110 -16.13 6.44 -1.29
C TRP A 110 -17.55 6.44 -1.85
N THR A 111 -17.78 5.88 -3.04
CA THR A 111 -19.13 5.73 -3.60
C THR A 111 -20.02 4.89 -2.68
N LEU A 112 -19.50 3.75 -2.21
CA LEU A 112 -20.25 2.86 -1.31
C LEU A 112 -20.49 3.50 0.05
N LEU A 113 -19.50 4.17 0.63
CA LEU A 113 -19.67 4.85 1.93
C LEU A 113 -20.73 5.96 1.89
N ILE A 114 -20.99 6.57 0.74
CA ILE A 114 -21.99 7.63 0.59
C ILE A 114 -23.35 7.06 0.23
N LEU A 115 -23.42 6.16 -0.76
CA LEU A 115 -24.69 5.68 -1.33
C LEU A 115 -25.22 4.40 -0.67
N ALA A 116 -24.32 3.55 -0.15
CA ALA A 116 -24.67 2.25 0.40
C ALA A 116 -23.73 1.85 1.56
N PRO A 117 -23.73 2.58 2.69
CA PRO A 117 -22.74 2.40 3.77
C PRO A 117 -22.73 0.98 4.34
N LEU A 118 -23.91 0.36 4.48
CA LEU A 118 -24.04 -1.02 4.94
C LEU A 118 -23.31 -1.98 3.99
N SER A 119 -23.48 -1.83 2.68
CA SER A 119 -22.77 -2.63 1.68
C SER A 119 -21.27 -2.46 1.77
N ALA A 120 -20.77 -1.23 2.04
CA ALA A 120 -19.35 -0.97 2.24
C ALA A 120 -18.77 -1.79 3.40
N PHE A 121 -19.46 -1.81 4.55
CA PHE A 121 -19.04 -2.59 5.73
C PHE A 121 -19.14 -4.10 5.50
N VAL A 122 -20.21 -4.57 4.84
CA VAL A 122 -20.36 -6.00 4.49
C VAL A 122 -19.24 -6.43 3.55
N LEU A 123 -18.91 -5.64 2.53
CA LEU A 123 -17.81 -5.95 1.60
C LEU A 123 -16.43 -5.89 2.29
N ALA A 124 -16.23 -4.96 3.22
CA ALA A 124 -15.02 -4.93 4.04
C ALA A 124 -14.91 -6.21 4.90
N ALA A 125 -16.02 -6.67 5.49
CA ALA A 125 -16.08 -7.92 6.25
C ALA A 125 -15.84 -9.14 5.36
N VAL A 126 -16.42 -9.19 4.16
CA VAL A 126 -16.18 -10.27 3.18
C VAL A 126 -14.69 -10.34 2.83
N TRP A 127 -14.06 -9.20 2.55
CA TRP A 127 -12.63 -9.16 2.26
C TRP A 127 -11.78 -9.59 3.46
N GLY A 128 -12.07 -9.06 4.65
CA GLY A 128 -11.32 -9.37 5.87
C GLY A 128 -11.45 -10.83 6.29
N LEU A 129 -12.65 -11.40 6.20
CA LEU A 129 -12.88 -12.82 6.47
C LEU A 129 -12.20 -13.71 5.44
N SER A 130 -12.31 -13.37 4.15
CA SER A 130 -11.60 -14.07 3.07
C SER A 130 -10.09 -14.02 3.28
N PHE A 131 -9.54 -12.89 3.75
CA PHE A 131 -8.12 -12.74 4.04
C PHE A 131 -7.70 -13.56 5.25
N LYS A 132 -8.52 -13.60 6.30
CA LYS A 132 -8.28 -14.45 7.47
C LYS A 132 -8.26 -15.93 7.13
N ILE A 133 -9.12 -16.38 6.21
CA ILE A 133 -9.21 -17.79 5.78
C ILE A 133 -8.08 -18.15 4.80
N THR A 134 -7.81 -17.30 3.82
CA THR A 134 -6.89 -17.63 2.72
C THR A 134 -5.45 -17.20 2.97
N GLY A 135 -5.21 -16.22 3.84
CA GLY A 135 -3.92 -15.56 4.02
C GLY A 135 -3.41 -14.78 2.80
N ASP A 136 -4.23 -14.62 1.75
CA ASP A 136 -3.82 -14.07 0.45
C ASP A 136 -4.75 -12.92 0.05
N SER A 137 -4.23 -11.68 0.10
CA SER A 137 -5.00 -10.47 -0.22
C SER A 137 -5.49 -10.44 -1.66
N TYR A 138 -4.81 -11.13 -2.59
CA TYR A 138 -5.19 -11.15 -4.00
C TYR A 138 -6.50 -11.93 -4.16
N ARG A 139 -6.56 -13.12 -3.53
CA ARG A 139 -7.76 -13.96 -3.52
C ARG A 139 -8.91 -13.28 -2.79
N SER A 140 -8.64 -12.63 -1.66
CA SER A 140 -9.65 -11.89 -0.91
C SER A 140 -10.26 -10.74 -1.71
N SER A 141 -9.43 -10.02 -2.47
CA SER A 141 -9.88 -8.92 -3.32
C SER A 141 -10.73 -9.42 -4.48
N LEU A 142 -10.40 -10.59 -5.06
CA LEU A 142 -11.25 -11.25 -6.06
C LEU A 142 -12.60 -11.65 -5.45
N ILE A 143 -12.62 -12.31 -4.29
CA ILE A 143 -13.85 -12.73 -3.63
C ILE A 143 -14.76 -11.53 -3.30
N GLN A 144 -14.18 -10.46 -2.74
CA GLN A 144 -14.90 -9.21 -2.50
C GLN A 144 -15.47 -8.61 -3.79
N ASN A 145 -14.69 -8.62 -4.87
CA ASN A 145 -15.12 -8.05 -6.14
C ASN A 145 -16.24 -8.88 -6.81
N PHE A 146 -16.22 -10.20 -6.68
CA PHE A 146 -17.30 -11.07 -7.16
C PHE A 146 -18.58 -10.93 -6.32
N SER A 147 -18.45 -10.68 -5.02
CA SER A 147 -19.61 -10.49 -4.14
C SER A 147 -20.23 -9.09 -4.27
N LEU A 148 -19.51 -8.09 -4.79
CA LEU A 148 -19.95 -6.69 -4.93
C LEU A 148 -21.38 -6.51 -5.47
N PRO A 149 -21.77 -7.00 -6.67
CA PRO A 149 -23.12 -6.81 -7.19
C PRO A 149 -24.18 -7.50 -6.32
N VAL A 150 -23.89 -8.70 -5.82
CA VAL A 150 -24.81 -9.49 -4.99
C VAL A 150 -25.06 -8.80 -3.66
N VAL A 151 -23.99 -8.34 -2.99
CA VAL A 151 -24.10 -7.62 -1.72
C VAL A 151 -24.87 -6.32 -1.92
N LEU A 152 -24.61 -5.57 -2.99
CA LEU A 152 -25.36 -4.35 -3.30
C LEU A 152 -26.85 -4.64 -3.49
N PHE A 153 -27.20 -5.69 -4.25
CA PHE A 153 -28.59 -6.08 -4.43
C PHE A 153 -29.27 -6.46 -3.11
N ILE A 154 -28.65 -7.33 -2.31
CA ILE A 154 -29.23 -7.83 -1.04
C ILE A 154 -29.40 -6.70 -0.02
N THR A 155 -28.43 -5.80 0.11
CA THR A 155 -28.43 -4.78 1.17
C THR A 155 -29.22 -3.52 0.82
N THR A 156 -29.46 -3.25 -0.47
CA THR A 156 -30.13 -2.01 -0.92
C THR A 156 -31.42 -2.26 -1.70
N ALA A 157 -31.68 -3.50 -2.14
CA ALA A 157 -32.76 -3.85 -3.08
C ALA A 157 -32.75 -3.03 -4.39
N SER A 158 -31.65 -2.33 -4.70
CA SER A 158 -31.56 -1.40 -5.81
C SER A 158 -30.88 -2.05 -7.03
N ILE A 159 -31.64 -2.23 -8.11
CA ILE A 159 -31.11 -2.71 -9.39
C ILE A 159 -30.01 -1.79 -9.95
N PRO A 160 -30.15 -0.44 -9.97
CA PRO A 160 -29.09 0.46 -10.46
C PRO A 160 -27.74 0.28 -9.75
N LEU A 161 -27.75 0.20 -8.41
CA LEU A 161 -26.55 -0.05 -7.60
C LEU A 161 -25.94 -1.43 -7.89
N SER A 162 -26.75 -2.48 -8.00
CA SER A 162 -26.25 -3.82 -8.36
C SER A 162 -25.57 -3.84 -9.73
N LEU A 163 -26.18 -3.21 -10.74
CA LEU A 163 -25.59 -3.07 -12.08
C LEU A 163 -24.30 -2.24 -12.07
N PHE A 164 -24.26 -1.15 -11.30
CA PHE A 164 -23.03 -0.39 -11.07
C PHE A 164 -21.94 -1.27 -10.47
N GLY A 165 -22.28 -2.08 -9.46
CA GLY A 165 -21.39 -3.05 -8.85
C GLY A 165 -20.83 -4.04 -9.87
N LEU A 166 -21.69 -4.61 -10.71
CA LEU A 166 -21.30 -5.53 -11.78
C LEU A 166 -20.31 -4.89 -12.76
N LEU A 167 -20.61 -3.67 -13.24
CA LEU A 167 -19.72 -2.95 -14.17
C LEU A 167 -18.38 -2.60 -13.52
N LYS A 168 -18.38 -2.18 -12.25
CA LYS A 168 -17.16 -1.98 -11.46
C LYS A 168 -16.36 -3.26 -11.32
N SER A 169 -17.02 -4.40 -11.09
CA SER A 169 -16.37 -5.70 -11.00
C SER A 169 -15.69 -6.10 -12.31
N VAL A 170 -16.33 -5.85 -13.45
CA VAL A 170 -15.74 -6.09 -14.78
C VAL A 170 -14.51 -5.21 -14.99
N ILE A 171 -14.62 -3.90 -14.75
CA ILE A 171 -13.47 -2.97 -14.85
C ILE A 171 -12.32 -3.44 -13.96
N PHE A 172 -12.62 -3.83 -12.73
CA PHE A 172 -11.62 -4.34 -11.79
C PHE A 172 -10.92 -5.58 -12.35
N ILE A 173 -11.66 -6.62 -12.79
CA ILE A 173 -11.07 -7.87 -13.29
C ILE A 173 -10.16 -7.64 -14.51
N THR A 174 -10.55 -6.76 -15.44
CA THR A 174 -9.71 -6.46 -16.62
C THR A 174 -8.37 -5.80 -16.27
N ARG A 175 -8.26 -5.22 -15.07
CA ARG A 175 -7.10 -4.45 -14.61
C ARG A 175 -6.39 -5.07 -13.42
N PHE A 176 -7.04 -5.98 -12.70
CA PHE A 176 -6.52 -6.57 -11.48
C PHE A 176 -5.65 -7.77 -11.85
N ASP A 177 -4.35 -7.61 -11.64
CA ASP A 177 -3.39 -8.69 -11.73
C ASP A 177 -2.71 -8.85 -10.36
N ARG A 178 -2.11 -10.02 -10.12
CA ARG A 178 -1.41 -10.30 -8.86
C ARG A 178 -0.29 -9.32 -8.58
N THR A 179 0.30 -8.75 -9.64
CA THR A 179 1.31 -7.73 -9.45
C THR A 179 0.66 -6.51 -8.83
N ARG A 180 -0.49 -6.02 -9.30
CA ARG A 180 -1.12 -4.76 -8.84
C ARG A 180 -1.79 -4.82 -7.47
N ASP A 181 -1.87 -5.98 -6.85
CA ASP A 181 -2.33 -6.07 -5.46
C ASP A 181 -1.34 -5.34 -4.53
N GLU A 182 -1.78 -4.19 -4.02
CA GLU A 182 -0.99 -3.33 -3.15
C GLU A 182 -0.71 -4.00 -1.80
N ILE A 183 -1.64 -4.79 -1.25
CA ILE A 183 -1.47 -5.47 0.04
C ILE A 183 -0.56 -6.68 -0.13
N ALA A 184 -0.72 -7.45 -1.21
CA ALA A 184 0.22 -8.53 -1.52
C ALA A 184 1.60 -7.97 -1.81
N ARG A 185 1.71 -6.78 -2.42
CA ARG A 185 3.00 -6.10 -2.61
C ARG A 185 3.55 -5.47 -1.34
N LEU A 186 2.73 -5.09 -0.37
CA LEU A 186 3.22 -4.66 0.95
C LEU A 186 3.66 -5.87 1.77
N SER A 187 3.04 -7.04 1.58
CA SER A 187 3.40 -8.28 2.27
C SER A 187 4.59 -9.00 1.62
N LEU A 188 4.67 -9.05 0.28
CA LEU A 188 5.82 -9.52 -0.50
C LEU A 188 6.95 -8.48 -0.48
N GLY A 189 6.58 -7.21 -0.57
CA GLY A 189 7.44 -6.05 -0.36
C GLY A 189 7.39 -5.58 1.09
N LYS A 190 7.64 -6.51 2.02
CA LYS A 190 8.36 -6.20 3.26
C LYS A 190 9.59 -5.33 2.98
N ASN A 191 10.12 -5.45 1.76
CA ASN A 191 11.24 -4.73 1.14
C ASN A 191 10.87 -3.42 0.38
N GLY A 192 9.59 -3.05 0.38
CA GLY A 192 9.01 -1.97 -0.43
C GLY A 192 8.49 -0.77 0.35
N MET A 193 8.84 -0.57 1.63
CA MET A 193 8.50 0.65 2.39
C MET A 193 9.72 1.53 2.65
N PRO A 194 9.63 2.88 2.62
CA PRO A 194 10.69 3.76 3.12
C PRO A 194 11.01 3.42 4.56
N ILE A 195 12.30 3.43 4.94
CA ILE A 195 12.78 3.06 6.28
C ILE A 195 12.06 3.88 7.38
N SER A 196 11.72 5.14 7.09
CA SER A 196 10.95 6.01 7.99
C SER A 196 9.49 5.56 8.22
N ALA A 197 8.80 5.14 7.16
CA ALA A 197 7.44 4.61 7.26
C ALA A 197 7.40 3.22 7.93
N ARG A 198 8.42 2.38 7.69
CA ARG A 198 8.59 1.11 8.41
C ARG A 198 8.75 1.32 9.90
N LYS A 199 9.62 2.25 10.33
CA LYS A 199 9.87 2.56 11.74
C LYS A 199 8.66 3.14 12.47
N ALA A 200 7.80 3.90 11.77
CA ALA A 200 6.60 4.48 12.36
C ALA A 200 5.47 3.45 12.57
N ILE A 201 5.34 2.47 11.68
CA ILE A 201 4.28 1.45 11.72
C ILE A 201 4.71 0.21 12.52
N PHE A 202 5.99 -0.14 12.45
CA PHE A 202 6.60 -1.27 13.14
C PHE A 202 7.80 -0.76 13.96
N PRO A 203 7.60 -0.34 15.22
CA PRO A 203 8.70 0.13 16.06
C PRO A 203 9.72 -1.00 16.26
N SER A 204 10.92 -0.81 15.72
CA SER A 204 12.04 -1.76 15.88
C SER A 204 12.54 -1.73 17.32
N ARG A 205 12.76 -2.91 17.91
CA ARG A 205 13.29 -3.04 19.28
C ARG A 205 14.81 -2.87 19.36
N ASN A 206 15.47 -2.51 18.25
CA ASN A 206 16.91 -2.22 18.14
C ASN A 206 17.78 -3.41 18.59
N TYR A 207 17.45 -4.61 18.12
CA TYR A 207 18.25 -5.80 18.39
C TYR A 207 19.51 -5.89 17.52
N ILE A 208 19.55 -5.27 16.35
CA ILE A 208 20.71 -5.27 15.46
C ILE A 208 21.38 -3.90 15.47
N VAL A 209 22.68 -3.91 15.73
CA VAL A 209 23.50 -2.71 15.85
C VAL A 209 24.48 -2.65 14.67
N ASN A 210 24.59 -1.49 14.04
CA ASN A 210 25.67 -1.23 13.08
C ASN A 210 26.99 -1.18 13.83
N LEU A 211 27.97 -1.97 13.38
CA LEU A 211 29.27 -2.07 14.03
C LEU A 211 29.98 -0.71 14.17
N ALA A 212 29.83 0.18 13.19
CA ALA A 212 30.44 1.51 13.21
C ALA A 212 29.80 2.45 14.25
N ASP A 213 28.51 2.25 14.56
CA ASP A 213 27.70 3.12 15.43
C ASP A 213 27.55 2.56 16.84
N ALA A 214 28.02 1.33 17.10
CA ALA A 214 27.99 0.70 18.41
C ALA A 214 28.77 1.56 19.41
N LYS A 215 28.12 1.99 20.51
CA LYS A 215 28.73 2.88 21.50
C LYS A 215 29.47 2.13 22.61
N GLN A 216 29.02 0.92 22.99
CA GLN A 216 29.54 0.14 24.12
C GLN A 216 29.87 -1.31 23.74
N ASP A 217 30.96 -1.83 24.31
CA ASP A 217 31.46 -3.19 24.07
C ASP A 217 30.57 -4.28 24.69
N SER A 218 29.71 -3.92 25.64
CA SER A 218 28.70 -4.79 26.25
C SER A 218 27.58 -5.21 25.29
N GLN A 219 27.51 -4.61 24.09
CA GLN A 219 26.42 -4.85 23.14
C GLN A 219 26.76 -5.86 22.05
N THR A 220 28.04 -6.07 21.69
CA THR A 220 28.37 -6.70 20.39
C THR A 220 29.31 -7.92 20.47
N GLY A 221 29.78 -8.32 21.65
CA GLY A 221 30.66 -9.50 21.82
C GLY A 221 32.10 -9.30 21.30
N LYS A 222 33.02 -10.18 21.73
CA LYS A 222 34.48 -10.00 21.56
C LYS A 222 34.92 -9.75 20.12
N ARG A 223 34.37 -10.48 19.14
CA ARG A 223 34.71 -10.34 17.71
C ARG A 223 34.30 -8.99 17.14
N ALA A 224 33.12 -8.50 17.50
CA ALA A 224 32.67 -7.19 17.04
C ALA A 224 33.52 -6.07 17.66
N THR A 225 33.94 -6.22 18.92
CA THR A 225 34.87 -5.28 19.56
C THR A 225 36.20 -5.21 18.80
N SER A 226 36.75 -6.36 18.39
CA SER A 226 37.97 -6.41 17.56
C SER A 226 37.78 -5.77 16.18
N LEU A 227 36.65 -6.01 15.51
CA LEU A 227 36.36 -5.38 14.22
C LEU A 227 36.16 -3.86 14.35
N ARG A 228 35.51 -3.41 15.44
CA ARG A 228 35.35 -1.98 15.76
C ARG A 228 36.70 -1.30 16.01
N PHE A 229 37.61 -1.98 16.70
CA PHE A 229 38.98 -1.51 16.89
C PHE A 229 39.69 -1.29 15.54
N LEU A 230 39.57 -2.23 14.60
CA LEU A 230 40.14 -2.09 13.26
C LEU A 230 39.54 -0.90 12.50
N VAL A 231 38.21 -0.73 12.52
CA VAL A 231 37.53 0.43 11.90
C VAL A 231 38.04 1.75 12.50
N LYS A 232 38.16 1.83 13.83
CA LYS A 232 38.61 3.04 14.55
C LYS A 232 40.05 3.41 14.21
N ASN A 233 40.90 2.43 13.91
CA ASN A 233 42.30 2.62 13.51
C ASN A 233 42.48 2.80 12.00
N GLY A 234 41.40 3.07 11.25
CA GLY A 234 41.47 3.39 9.82
C GLY A 234 41.62 2.19 8.89
N PHE A 235 41.52 0.96 9.40
CA PHE A 235 41.53 -0.23 8.54
C PHE A 235 40.20 -0.36 7.79
N ARG A 236 40.27 -0.76 6.52
CA ARG A 236 39.08 -1.03 5.70
C ARG A 236 38.43 -2.34 6.13
N VAL A 237 37.35 -2.24 6.90
CA VAL A 237 36.51 -3.38 7.28
C VAL A 237 35.20 -3.33 6.48
N PRO A 238 34.70 -4.46 5.94
CA PRO A 238 33.40 -4.51 5.30
C PRO A 238 32.28 -4.03 6.23
N LYS A 239 31.26 -3.38 5.66
CA LYS A 239 30.06 -2.99 6.42
C LYS A 239 29.47 -4.22 7.10
N SER A 240 29.38 -4.16 8.43
CA SER A 240 29.02 -5.30 9.27
C SER A 240 27.96 -4.89 10.28
N HIS A 241 27.03 -5.78 10.55
CA HIS A 241 25.98 -5.62 11.56
C HIS A 241 26.07 -6.77 12.57
N VAL A 242 25.71 -6.49 13.81
CA VAL A 242 25.83 -7.46 14.91
C VAL A 242 24.50 -7.58 15.63
N CYS A 243 24.10 -8.82 15.91
CA CYS A 243 22.99 -9.12 16.81
C CYS A 243 23.41 -8.76 18.23
N GLY A 244 22.70 -7.82 18.84
CA GLY A 244 22.96 -7.31 20.16
C GLY A 244 22.66 -8.34 21.25
N PHE A 245 23.42 -8.28 22.34
CA PHE A 245 23.30 -9.22 23.46
C PHE A 245 21.90 -9.25 24.10
N ALA A 246 21.15 -8.14 24.05
CA ALA A 246 19.78 -8.06 24.55
C ALA A 246 18.81 -9.02 23.86
N ALA A 247 19.02 -9.31 22.57
CA ALA A 247 18.18 -10.26 21.84
C ALA A 247 18.47 -11.70 22.28
N TYR A 248 19.74 -12.00 22.53
CA TYR A 248 20.19 -13.29 23.04
C TYR A 248 19.65 -13.58 24.45
N GLU A 249 19.76 -12.62 25.36
CA GLU A 249 19.23 -12.71 26.73
C GLU A 249 17.71 -12.96 26.75
N GLN A 250 16.96 -12.21 25.95
CA GLN A 250 15.51 -12.41 25.89
C GLN A 250 15.12 -13.77 25.29
N TYR A 251 15.90 -14.27 24.32
CA TYR A 251 15.71 -15.61 23.79
C TYR A 251 15.96 -16.69 24.86
N LEU A 252 17.02 -16.57 25.65
CA LEU A 252 17.31 -17.48 26.77
C LEU A 252 16.23 -17.44 27.86
N GLN A 253 15.61 -16.28 28.08
CA GLN A 253 14.45 -16.12 28.98
C GLN A 253 13.14 -16.72 28.42
N GLY A 254 13.18 -17.45 27.30
CA GLY A 254 12.04 -18.14 26.72
C GLY A 254 11.13 -17.27 25.83
N LYS A 255 11.50 -16.01 25.57
CA LYS A 255 10.73 -15.10 24.70
C LYS A 255 10.99 -15.42 23.23
N LYS A 256 10.32 -16.45 22.70
CA LYS A 256 10.47 -16.88 21.30
C LYS A 256 10.08 -15.82 20.26
N GLU A 257 9.27 -14.84 20.64
CA GLU A 257 8.88 -13.69 19.80
C GLU A 257 10.09 -12.89 19.29
N VAL A 258 11.19 -12.89 20.04
CA VAL A 258 12.45 -12.20 19.70
C VAL A 258 13.05 -12.73 18.41
N LEU A 259 12.87 -14.02 18.09
CA LEU A 259 13.35 -14.58 16.82
C LEU A 259 12.60 -13.97 15.63
N GLY A 260 11.31 -13.69 15.79
CA GLY A 260 10.49 -13.01 14.79
C GLY A 260 10.91 -11.54 14.63
N ASP A 261 11.28 -10.87 15.71
CA ASP A 261 11.81 -9.49 15.69
C ASP A 261 13.21 -9.42 15.06
N LEU A 262 14.11 -10.34 15.44
CA LEU A 262 15.46 -10.45 14.86
C LEU A 262 15.42 -10.72 13.36
N ARG A 263 14.61 -11.70 12.95
CA ARG A 263 14.41 -11.99 11.53
C ARG A 263 13.92 -10.76 10.78
N ARG A 264 12.98 -10.01 11.37
CA ARG A 264 12.48 -8.74 10.79
C ARG A 264 13.61 -7.72 10.65
N GLU A 265 14.43 -7.50 11.68
CA GLU A 265 15.52 -6.54 11.62
C GLU A 265 16.64 -6.95 10.64
N ILE A 266 16.96 -8.25 10.51
CA ILE A 266 17.93 -8.75 9.51
C ILE A 266 17.40 -8.50 8.09
N GLU A 267 16.11 -8.79 7.86
CA GLU A 267 15.42 -8.54 6.59
C GLU A 267 15.48 -7.02 6.23
N LEU A 268 15.43 -6.11 7.20
CA LEU A 268 15.58 -4.66 6.96
C LEU A 268 16.97 -4.25 6.44
N LEU A 269 18.01 -4.98 6.85
CA LEU A 269 19.42 -4.63 6.56
C LEU A 269 19.95 -5.31 5.29
N THR A 270 19.33 -6.40 4.87
CA THR A 270 19.76 -7.25 3.75
C THR A 270 19.04 -6.94 2.43
N ASP A 271 18.16 -5.94 2.41
CA ASP A 271 17.34 -5.50 1.27
C ASP A 271 18.13 -4.78 0.14
N THR A 272 19.45 -4.75 0.23
CA THR A 272 20.33 -4.30 -0.86
C THR A 272 20.73 -5.52 -1.69
N ASN A 273 20.82 -5.41 -3.03
CA ASN A 273 21.35 -6.45 -3.95
C ASN A 273 22.84 -6.83 -3.70
N ILE A 274 23.32 -6.69 -2.47
CA ILE A 274 24.66 -6.96 -2.02
C ILE A 274 24.66 -8.36 -1.40
N PRO A 275 25.46 -9.30 -1.91
CA PRO A 275 25.61 -10.60 -1.28
C PRO A 275 26.13 -10.42 0.16
N TYR A 276 25.49 -11.09 1.11
CA TYR A 276 25.88 -11.07 2.52
C TYR A 276 26.17 -12.49 3.02
N SER A 277 27.04 -12.60 4.01
CA SER A 277 27.31 -13.84 4.71
C SER A 277 26.91 -13.70 6.18
N VAL A 278 26.28 -14.73 6.72
CA VAL A 278 25.99 -14.82 8.16
C VAL A 278 27.09 -15.68 8.76
N VAL A 279 27.92 -15.07 9.61
CA VAL A 279 28.98 -15.78 10.31
C VAL A 279 28.57 -15.93 11.77
N PRO A 280 28.33 -17.17 12.26
CA PRO A 280 28.14 -17.36 13.68
C PRO A 280 29.40 -16.92 14.42
N SER A 281 29.25 -16.19 15.52
CA SER A 281 30.35 -16.07 16.47
C SER A 281 30.51 -17.45 17.10
N PRO A 282 31.66 -18.13 16.97
CA PRO A 282 31.96 -19.26 17.81
C PRO A 282 31.88 -18.76 19.25
N SER A 283 31.34 -19.66 20.05
CA SER A 283 30.96 -19.61 21.45
C SER A 283 31.56 -18.46 22.27
N ILE A 284 30.67 -17.85 23.06
CA ILE A 284 30.98 -17.30 24.39
C ILE A 284 31.83 -18.29 25.17
#